data_AF-A0A1V5GTL4-F1
#
_entry.id   AF-A0A1V5GTL4-F1
#
_cell.length_a   1.000
_cell.length_b   1.000
_cell.length_c   1.000
_cell.angle_alpha   90.00
_cell.angle_beta   90.00
_cell.angle_gamma   90.00
#
_symmetry.space_group_name_H-M   'P 1'
#
loop_
_entity.id
_entity.type
_entity.pdbx_description
1 polymer ?
#
loop_
_entity_poly.entity_id
_entity_poly.type
_entity_poly.pdbx_seq_one_letter_code
_entity_poly.pdbx_strand_id
1 'polypeptide(L)'
;MNKIAWTRKARAAARVIAMLAALHLAFLPAAFAQSAEGSLLKDRWFFCFGYKRDRQGVDAIRSLIDVAADHGLNGMVLSSFNLDGITRWNESDISLLREIVDYCSAKKIEWIPTGFSAGYGGAALSFDPSFAAALPVLISLKAEGGEIRSVATKNMLVNGDLEQRDGDRFAGYGFHDLPGQISFADSAAASGQTCIRFENFGSFSGHGRIMQTVAVKPGRAYRFSLKIKTENLDPVSGIKAMVLSEGRSLTSVAPTIAATQDWTEFSLDYINADESEIRLYAGIWQGKSGTFWLDDLRFSEYGSLGDIARRDGAPLELRSRDRDAIFAEGRDFEPVRCLRELDRLAIPPGSSIRDGENLEMSCYKIPYVSHEFGRQISLCMSNPKLYEHWEAEARRLYEVAPYKRFLLSMDEIRNGGGCLLCQSSGLSMAQILGNCLTRQRDIFKAIDPGIEVLTWSDMLDPAHNAHDNYYGVVGDFTGSWNYIPKDLSIMCWLYKTRDESLGFFSGLGLKTYGAAYYDASDLSNPRDWLVSLKNTDGAQGIMYTSWQKKYALLAGFGDLVSSASAEMDSK
;
A
#
# COMPACT_ATOMS: atom_id res chain seq x y z
N MET A 1 -20.26 22.36 60.90
CA MET A 1 -21.27 22.68 61.93
C MET A 1 -22.48 21.77 61.72
N ASN A 2 -22.74 20.91 62.71
CA ASN A 2 -23.99 20.25 63.15
C ASN A 2 -24.90 19.53 62.13
N LYS A 3 -24.97 18.18 62.14
CA LYS A 3 -25.68 17.23 63.06
C LYS A 3 -27.16 16.99 62.66
N ILE A 4 -27.51 15.81 62.12
CA ILE A 4 -28.04 14.58 62.78
C ILE A 4 -29.57 14.59 63.02
N ALA A 5 -30.25 13.69 62.27
CA ALA A 5 -31.32 12.72 62.61
C ALA A 5 -32.48 13.04 63.58
N TRP A 6 -33.69 12.54 63.29
CA TRP A 6 -34.23 11.30 63.90
C TRP A 6 -35.63 10.89 63.39
N THR A 7 -35.82 9.58 63.43
CA THR A 7 -36.91 8.70 62.99
C THR A 7 -38.18 8.76 63.84
N ARG A 8 -39.32 8.31 63.25
CA ARG A 8 -40.44 7.70 64.00
C ARG A 8 -40.69 6.27 63.51
N LYS A 9 -40.36 5.32 64.40
CA LYS A 9 -40.82 3.92 64.53
C LYS A 9 -42.35 3.87 64.76
N ALA A 10 -43.13 2.77 64.69
CA ALA A 10 -43.05 1.37 64.26
C ALA A 10 -44.35 0.65 64.76
N ARG A 11 -44.59 -0.59 64.29
CA ARG A 11 -45.48 -1.68 64.82
C ARG A 11 -46.91 -1.73 64.24
N ALA A 12 -47.51 -2.89 63.87
CA ALA A 12 -47.25 -4.32 64.12
C ALA A 12 -47.85 -5.18 62.96
N ALA A 13 -47.15 -6.18 62.39
CA ALA A 13 -47.10 -7.62 62.74
C ALA A 13 -48.39 -8.42 62.36
N ALA A 14 -48.39 -9.28 61.33
CA ALA A 14 -47.87 -10.65 61.24
C ALA A 14 -48.81 -11.75 61.76
N ARG A 15 -49.27 -12.65 60.87
CA ARG A 15 -49.58 -14.09 61.08
C ARG A 15 -50.16 -14.70 59.79
N VAL A 16 -49.44 -15.63 59.17
CA VAL A 16 -49.82 -17.05 58.92
C VAL A 16 -48.68 -17.70 58.14
N ILE A 17 -47.99 -18.66 58.78
CA ILE A 17 -47.11 -19.66 58.18
C ILE A 17 -47.59 -21.02 58.70
N ALA A 18 -47.44 -22.04 57.85
CA ALA A 18 -47.43 -23.48 58.10
C ALA A 18 -48.74 -24.25 57.87
N MET A 19 -48.85 -24.88 56.70
CA MET A 19 -48.70 -26.35 56.57
C MET A 19 -48.88 -26.76 55.10
N LEU A 20 -47.80 -27.23 54.48
CA LEU A 20 -47.74 -28.45 53.67
C LEU A 20 -46.30 -28.62 53.18
N ALA A 21 -45.51 -29.34 53.97
CA ALA A 21 -44.19 -29.80 53.62
C ALA A 21 -44.27 -31.24 53.12
N ALA A 22 -43.40 -31.54 52.15
CA ALA A 22 -42.86 -32.83 51.78
C ALA A 22 -43.75 -33.81 51.01
N LEU A 23 -43.57 -33.83 49.70
CA LEU A 23 -43.28 -35.08 48.99
C LEU A 23 -42.31 -34.83 47.82
N HIS A 24 -41.10 -35.36 48.01
CA HIS A 24 -40.18 -35.93 47.03
C HIS A 24 -39.73 -35.19 45.75
N LEU A 25 -38.43 -34.89 45.77
CA LEU A 25 -37.39 -35.28 44.80
C LEU A 25 -37.54 -34.83 43.34
N ALA A 26 -36.59 -33.98 42.97
CA ALA A 26 -35.78 -34.06 41.75
C ALA A 26 -36.53 -34.04 40.41
N PHE A 27 -36.80 -32.85 39.89
CA PHE A 27 -36.69 -32.54 38.46
C PHE A 27 -36.39 -31.04 38.30
N LEU A 28 -35.10 -30.70 38.23
CA LEU A 28 -34.66 -29.63 37.34
C LEU A 28 -34.66 -30.24 35.93
N PRO A 29 -35.33 -29.62 34.94
CA PRO A 29 -34.86 -29.74 33.58
C PRO A 29 -34.51 -28.36 33.03
N ALA A 30 -33.22 -28.26 32.71
CA ALA A 30 -32.67 -27.55 31.56
C ALA A 30 -33.11 -26.09 31.40
N ALA A 31 -32.24 -25.21 31.90
CA ALA A 31 -31.85 -24.07 31.08
C ALA A 31 -31.60 -24.60 29.66
N PHE A 32 -32.29 -24.05 28.66
CA PHE A 32 -31.85 -24.14 27.28
C PHE A 32 -30.51 -23.38 27.18
N ALA A 33 -29.44 -24.01 27.64
CA ALA A 33 -28.15 -23.86 27.00
C ALA A 33 -28.34 -24.48 25.62
N GLN A 34 -28.73 -23.65 24.66
CA GLN A 34 -28.52 -24.01 23.27
C GLN A 34 -27.00 -24.14 23.15
N SER A 35 -26.53 -25.38 23.06
CA SER A 35 -25.18 -25.66 22.60
C SER A 35 -25.03 -24.91 21.29
N ALA A 36 -24.20 -23.87 21.28
CA ALA A 36 -23.75 -23.25 20.04
C ALA A 36 -22.86 -24.29 19.35
N GLU A 37 -23.48 -25.27 18.70
CA GLU A 37 -22.91 -25.87 17.50
C GLU A 37 -22.56 -24.70 16.61
N GLY A 38 -21.26 -24.44 16.44
CA GLY A 38 -20.78 -23.25 15.76
C GLY A 38 -21.32 -23.25 14.33
N SER A 39 -22.27 -22.37 14.03
CA SER A 39 -22.70 -22.17 12.65
C SER A 39 -21.47 -21.79 11.83
N LEU A 40 -21.23 -22.51 10.74
CA LEU A 40 -20.15 -22.20 9.80
C LEU A 40 -20.18 -20.71 9.45
N LEU A 41 -19.00 -20.10 9.32
CA LEU A 41 -18.90 -18.74 8.78
C LEU A 41 -19.64 -18.69 7.45
N LYS A 42 -20.50 -17.69 7.29
CA LYS A 42 -21.39 -17.57 6.13
C LYS A 42 -20.58 -17.52 4.84
N ASP A 43 -19.56 -16.68 4.82
CA ASP A 43 -18.75 -16.37 3.66
C ASP A 43 -17.36 -17.02 3.82
N ARG A 44 -17.02 -17.96 2.92
CA ARG A 44 -15.77 -18.74 2.95
C ARG A 44 -15.14 -18.66 1.57
N TRP A 45 -14.16 -17.77 1.43
CA TRP A 45 -13.71 -17.32 0.12
C TRP A 45 -12.25 -17.64 -0.15
N PHE A 46 -11.84 -17.47 -1.40
CA PHE A 46 -10.43 -17.37 -1.77
C PHE A 46 -10.19 -16.16 -2.68
N PHE A 47 -8.98 -15.63 -2.63
CA PHE A 47 -8.52 -14.52 -3.44
C PHE A 47 -7.72 -15.05 -4.63
N CYS A 48 -8.20 -14.78 -5.85
CA CYS A 48 -7.61 -15.23 -7.10
C CYS A 48 -6.71 -14.15 -7.71
N PHE A 49 -5.40 -14.35 -7.65
CA PHE A 49 -4.39 -13.33 -7.95
C PHE A 49 -3.37 -13.77 -9.01
N GLY A 50 -2.94 -12.80 -9.82
CA GLY A 50 -1.77 -12.90 -10.69
C GLY A 50 -1.94 -13.72 -11.98
N TYR A 51 -3.15 -14.13 -12.36
CA TYR A 51 -3.37 -14.82 -13.63
C TYR A 51 -3.53 -13.84 -14.79
N LYS A 52 -2.98 -14.21 -15.95
CA LYS A 52 -3.10 -13.43 -17.18
C LYS A 52 -4.48 -13.65 -17.81
N ARG A 53 -4.99 -12.63 -18.49
CA ARG A 53 -6.23 -12.73 -19.27
C ARG A 53 -5.96 -13.43 -20.60
N ASP A 54 -5.79 -14.75 -20.53
CA ASP A 54 -5.60 -15.65 -21.66
C ASP A 54 -6.21 -17.01 -21.36
N ARG A 55 -6.14 -17.95 -22.31
CA ARG A 55 -6.77 -19.26 -22.13
C ARG A 55 -6.19 -20.03 -20.95
N GLN A 56 -4.86 -20.05 -20.81
CA GLN A 56 -4.16 -20.73 -19.73
C GLN A 56 -4.55 -20.17 -18.36
N GLY A 57 -4.67 -18.85 -18.25
CA GLY A 57 -5.15 -18.17 -17.06
C GLY A 57 -6.56 -18.61 -16.68
N VAL A 58 -7.49 -18.64 -17.65
CA VAL A 58 -8.85 -19.11 -17.39
C VAL A 58 -8.88 -20.57 -16.92
N ASP A 59 -8.13 -21.46 -17.58
CA ASP A 59 -8.10 -22.88 -17.21
C ASP A 59 -7.56 -23.09 -15.78
N ALA A 60 -6.51 -22.34 -15.43
CA ALA A 60 -5.96 -22.34 -14.08
C ALA A 60 -6.96 -21.81 -13.03
N ILE A 61 -7.68 -20.73 -13.34
CA ILE A 61 -8.72 -20.18 -12.46
C ILE A 61 -9.87 -21.19 -12.28
N ARG A 62 -10.31 -21.86 -13.35
CA ARG A 62 -11.33 -22.92 -13.28
C ARG A 62 -10.90 -24.06 -12.37
N SER A 63 -9.62 -24.43 -12.41
CA SER A 63 -9.05 -25.46 -11.53
C SER A 63 -9.09 -25.03 -10.05
N LEU A 64 -8.85 -23.74 -9.75
CA LEU A 64 -9.02 -23.22 -8.39
C LEU A 64 -10.49 -23.18 -7.96
N ILE A 65 -11.41 -22.84 -8.86
CA ILE A 65 -12.85 -22.87 -8.59
C ILE A 65 -13.31 -24.29 -8.26
N ASP A 66 -12.79 -25.30 -8.97
CA ASP A 66 -13.08 -26.71 -8.69
C ASP A 66 -12.61 -27.10 -7.27
N VAL A 67 -11.35 -26.81 -6.93
CA VAL A 67 -10.83 -27.06 -5.58
C VAL A 67 -11.66 -26.33 -4.52
N ALA A 68 -12.00 -25.06 -4.76
CA ALA A 68 -12.80 -24.28 -3.82
C ALA A 68 -14.18 -24.90 -3.58
N ALA A 69 -14.89 -25.27 -4.65
CA ALA A 69 -16.22 -25.85 -4.58
C ALA A 69 -16.21 -27.24 -3.92
N ASP A 70 -15.24 -28.08 -4.27
CA ASP A 70 -15.11 -29.44 -3.74
C ASP A 70 -14.76 -29.44 -2.24
N HIS A 71 -14.12 -28.37 -1.75
CA HIS A 71 -13.72 -28.20 -0.35
C HIS A 71 -14.57 -27.16 0.42
N GLY A 72 -15.79 -26.86 -0.05
CA GLY A 72 -16.81 -26.13 0.72
C GLY A 72 -16.67 -24.60 0.78
N LEU A 73 -15.72 -24.02 0.04
CA LEU A 73 -15.67 -22.57 -0.19
C LEU A 73 -16.85 -22.17 -1.10
N ASN A 74 -17.31 -20.93 -0.97
CA ASN A 74 -18.52 -20.45 -1.65
C ASN A 74 -18.35 -19.11 -2.37
N GLY A 75 -17.12 -18.57 -2.44
CA GLY A 75 -16.85 -17.33 -3.16
C GLY A 75 -15.40 -17.20 -3.61
N MET A 76 -15.21 -16.44 -4.69
CA MET A 76 -13.93 -16.10 -5.27
C MET A 76 -13.85 -14.59 -5.46
N VAL A 77 -12.91 -13.95 -4.78
CA VAL A 77 -12.52 -12.58 -5.09
C VAL A 77 -11.53 -12.59 -6.25
N LEU A 78 -11.90 -12.04 -7.39
CA LEU A 78 -11.08 -12.04 -8.61
C LEU A 78 -10.29 -10.74 -8.74
N SER A 79 -9.01 -10.78 -8.40
CA SER A 79 -8.06 -9.67 -8.59
C SER A 79 -7.29 -9.76 -9.90
N SER A 80 -7.33 -10.91 -10.56
CA SER A 80 -6.70 -11.09 -11.86
C SER A 80 -7.45 -10.31 -12.96
N PHE A 81 -6.78 -10.07 -14.08
CA PHE A 81 -7.28 -9.44 -15.31
C PHE A 81 -7.42 -7.92 -15.34
N ASN A 82 -7.15 -7.20 -14.23
CA ASN A 82 -7.32 -5.73 -14.13
C ASN A 82 -8.74 -5.29 -14.54
N LEU A 83 -9.74 -5.78 -13.80
CA LEU A 83 -11.18 -5.57 -14.07
C LEU A 83 -11.58 -4.09 -14.12
N ASP A 84 -10.79 -3.22 -13.49
CA ASP A 84 -11.00 -1.79 -13.42
C ASP A 84 -10.52 -1.00 -14.66
N GLY A 85 -10.20 -1.71 -15.75
CA GLY A 85 -9.93 -1.14 -17.07
C GLY A 85 -10.77 -1.76 -18.19
N ILE A 86 -11.91 -2.36 -17.84
CA ILE A 86 -12.78 -3.11 -18.75
C ILE A 86 -13.37 -2.29 -19.90
N THR A 87 -13.49 -0.96 -19.79
CA THR A 87 -13.99 -0.11 -20.89
C THR A 87 -13.12 -0.17 -22.15
N ARG A 88 -11.85 -0.57 -22.02
CA ARG A 88 -10.90 -0.70 -23.13
C ARG A 88 -10.71 -2.14 -23.60
N TRP A 89 -11.44 -3.10 -23.04
CA TRP A 89 -11.31 -4.50 -23.43
C TRP A 89 -12.02 -4.76 -24.76
N ASN A 90 -11.49 -5.71 -25.52
CA ASN A 90 -12.15 -6.24 -26.72
C ASN A 90 -13.14 -7.35 -26.35
N GLU A 91 -13.96 -7.79 -27.31
CA GLU A 91 -14.97 -8.84 -27.07
C GLU A 91 -14.35 -10.21 -26.72
N SER A 92 -13.16 -10.55 -27.23
CA SER A 92 -12.49 -11.79 -26.83
C SER A 92 -12.10 -11.79 -25.35
N ASP A 93 -11.59 -10.67 -24.84
CA ASP A 93 -11.25 -10.48 -23.43
C ASP A 93 -12.50 -10.55 -22.54
N ILE A 94 -13.60 -9.93 -22.99
CA ILE A 94 -14.90 -10.00 -22.33
C ILE A 94 -15.43 -11.44 -22.28
N SER A 95 -15.27 -12.20 -23.38
CA SER A 95 -15.69 -13.61 -23.43
C SER A 95 -14.93 -14.48 -22.43
N LEU A 96 -13.64 -14.22 -22.19
CA LEU A 96 -12.85 -14.95 -21.19
C LEU A 96 -13.37 -14.71 -19.77
N LEU A 97 -13.76 -13.46 -19.44
CA LEU A 97 -14.37 -13.15 -18.14
C LEU A 97 -15.72 -13.84 -17.98
N ARG A 98 -16.59 -13.77 -19.00
CA ARG A 98 -17.91 -14.44 -18.97
C ARG A 98 -17.78 -15.93 -18.71
N GLU A 99 -16.80 -16.60 -19.33
CA GLU A 99 -16.57 -18.03 -19.07
C GLU A 99 -16.24 -18.31 -17.60
N ILE A 100 -15.42 -17.50 -16.94
CA ILE A 100 -15.13 -17.64 -15.51
C ILE A 100 -16.40 -17.44 -14.68
N VAL A 101 -17.17 -16.39 -14.98
CA VAL A 101 -18.41 -16.05 -14.26
C VAL A 101 -19.45 -17.15 -14.38
N ASP A 102 -19.64 -17.69 -15.59
CA ASP A 102 -20.53 -18.81 -15.86
C ASP A 102 -20.06 -20.07 -15.12
N TYR A 103 -18.75 -20.32 -15.08
CA TYR A 103 -18.17 -21.44 -14.36
C TYR A 103 -18.37 -21.33 -12.84
N CYS A 104 -18.14 -20.14 -12.27
CA CYS A 104 -18.45 -19.82 -10.89
C CYS A 104 -19.93 -20.13 -10.57
N SER A 105 -20.85 -19.65 -11.41
CA SER A 105 -22.29 -19.92 -11.25
C SER A 105 -22.61 -21.43 -11.28
N ALA A 106 -22.06 -22.17 -12.24
CA ALA A 106 -22.24 -23.61 -12.35
C ALA A 106 -21.72 -24.37 -11.11
N LYS A 107 -20.66 -23.87 -10.49
CA LYS A 107 -20.03 -24.43 -9.29
C LYS A 107 -20.58 -23.87 -7.97
N LYS A 108 -21.58 -22.97 -8.04
CA LYS A 108 -22.17 -22.26 -6.89
C LYS A 108 -21.12 -21.47 -6.08
N ILE A 109 -20.09 -21.00 -6.76
CA ILE A 109 -19.11 -20.05 -6.23
C ILE A 109 -19.58 -18.65 -6.62
N GLU A 110 -19.73 -17.76 -5.66
CA GLU A 110 -19.96 -16.36 -5.95
C GLU A 110 -18.69 -15.73 -6.52
N TRP A 111 -18.79 -15.09 -7.68
CA TRP A 111 -17.70 -14.30 -8.21
C TRP A 111 -17.80 -12.87 -7.65
N ILE A 112 -16.69 -12.35 -7.14
CA ILE A 112 -16.61 -11.05 -6.49
C ILE A 112 -15.48 -10.26 -7.16
N PRO A 113 -15.78 -9.23 -7.97
CA PRO A 113 -14.74 -8.37 -8.52
C PRO A 113 -14.02 -7.56 -7.45
N THR A 114 -12.75 -7.24 -7.69
CA THR A 114 -11.98 -6.26 -6.93
C THR A 114 -11.22 -5.29 -7.85
N GLY A 115 -11.00 -4.07 -7.39
CA GLY A 115 -10.26 -3.05 -8.13
C GLY A 115 -10.39 -1.65 -7.51
N PHE A 116 -10.13 -0.61 -8.31
CA PHE A 116 -10.35 0.80 -7.98
C PHE A 116 -9.39 1.28 -6.87
N SER A 117 -8.14 0.85 -6.97
CA SER A 117 -7.12 1.13 -5.96
C SER A 117 -6.62 2.56 -6.01
N ALA A 118 -6.82 3.32 -4.92
CA ALA A 118 -6.11 4.58 -4.72
C ALA A 118 -4.64 4.37 -4.31
N GLY A 119 -4.28 3.24 -3.69
CA GLY A 119 -2.92 2.99 -3.22
C GLY A 119 -1.93 2.61 -4.31
N TYR A 120 -2.40 1.84 -5.30
CA TYR A 120 -1.59 1.31 -6.40
C TYR A 120 -1.96 1.88 -7.78
N GLY A 121 -3.10 2.55 -7.89
CA GLY A 121 -3.55 3.23 -9.11
C GLY A 121 -4.16 2.34 -10.19
N GLY A 122 -3.86 1.05 -10.22
CA GLY A 122 -4.51 0.06 -11.07
C GLY A 122 -4.58 0.47 -12.54
N ALA A 123 -5.70 0.13 -13.21
CA ALA A 123 -5.91 0.50 -14.61
C ALA A 123 -6.09 2.01 -14.83
N ALA A 124 -6.38 2.79 -13.78
CA ALA A 124 -6.59 4.23 -13.86
C ALA A 124 -5.31 4.97 -14.30
N LEU A 125 -4.13 4.58 -13.77
CA LEU A 125 -2.85 5.14 -14.23
C LEU A 125 -2.50 4.77 -15.67
N SER A 126 -2.96 3.59 -16.14
CA SER A 126 -2.81 3.21 -17.54
C SER A 126 -3.79 3.96 -18.46
N PHE A 127 -4.87 4.52 -17.91
CA PHE A 127 -5.81 5.37 -18.64
C PHE A 127 -5.30 6.80 -18.74
N ASP A 128 -4.96 7.38 -17.59
CA ASP A 128 -4.38 8.72 -17.50
C ASP A 128 -3.37 8.78 -16.34
N PRO A 129 -2.05 8.84 -16.63
CA PRO A 129 -1.04 8.89 -15.58
C PRO A 129 -1.12 10.16 -14.74
N SER A 130 -1.81 11.21 -15.21
CA SER A 130 -2.01 12.43 -14.43
C SER A 130 -2.93 12.23 -13.23
N PHE A 131 -3.69 11.12 -13.17
CA PHE A 131 -4.55 10.81 -12.02
C PHE A 131 -3.76 10.54 -10.74
N ALA A 132 -2.45 10.34 -10.82
CA ALA A 132 -1.58 10.16 -9.69
C ALA A 132 -1.67 11.30 -8.64
N ALA A 133 -1.43 10.91 -7.39
CA ALA A 133 -1.06 11.85 -6.34
C ALA A 133 0.22 12.56 -6.77
N ALA A 134 0.35 13.83 -6.41
CA ALA A 134 1.50 14.64 -6.80
C ALA A 134 1.84 15.63 -5.70
N LEU A 135 3.13 15.94 -5.58
CA LEU A 135 3.68 16.86 -4.60
C LEU A 135 4.24 18.10 -5.32
N PRO A 136 4.04 19.31 -4.78
CA PRO A 136 4.58 20.53 -5.36
C PRO A 136 6.10 20.53 -5.23
N VAL A 137 6.78 20.97 -6.29
CA VAL A 137 8.24 21.02 -6.31
C VAL A 137 8.75 22.15 -7.17
N LEU A 138 9.91 22.69 -6.77
CA LEU A 138 10.73 23.58 -7.57
C LEU A 138 11.91 22.81 -8.16
N ILE A 139 12.02 22.81 -9.48
CA ILE A 139 13.11 22.15 -10.23
C ILE A 139 14.05 23.21 -10.79
N SER A 140 15.35 23.04 -10.54
CA SER A 140 16.41 23.86 -11.12
C SER A 140 16.75 23.39 -12.53
N LEU A 141 16.71 24.31 -13.49
CA LEU A 141 16.82 24.05 -14.92
C LEU A 141 17.82 25.02 -15.56
N LYS A 142 18.32 24.67 -16.74
CA LYS A 142 19.15 25.56 -17.56
C LYS A 142 18.77 25.45 -19.03
N ALA A 143 18.71 26.60 -19.70
CA ALA A 143 18.55 26.68 -21.14
C ALA A 143 19.93 26.63 -21.82
N GLU A 144 20.18 25.62 -22.66
CA GLU A 144 21.41 25.51 -23.46
C GLU A 144 21.11 24.87 -24.82
N GLY A 145 21.62 25.46 -25.89
CA GLY A 145 21.55 24.87 -27.23
C GLY A 145 20.12 24.71 -27.76
N GLY A 146 19.21 25.60 -27.36
CA GLY A 146 17.79 25.54 -27.74
C GLY A 146 16.96 24.52 -26.95
N GLU A 147 17.48 24.03 -25.83
CA GLU A 147 16.82 23.05 -24.97
C GLU A 147 16.87 23.50 -23.50
N ILE A 148 15.90 23.08 -22.70
CA ILE A 148 15.88 23.26 -21.25
C ILE A 148 16.11 21.90 -20.60
N ARG A 149 17.08 21.81 -19.68
CA ARG A 149 17.46 20.56 -19.01
C ARG A 149 17.56 20.73 -17.49
N SER A 150 17.29 19.65 -16.77
CA SER A 150 17.51 19.57 -15.32
C SER A 150 18.98 19.68 -14.97
N VAL A 151 19.27 20.48 -13.93
CA VAL A 151 20.62 20.67 -13.41
C VAL A 151 20.70 20.10 -12.01
N ALA A 152 21.69 19.24 -11.78
CA ALA A 152 22.01 18.73 -10.46
C ALA A 152 22.91 19.72 -9.71
N THR A 153 22.69 19.87 -8.40
CA THR A 153 23.68 20.53 -7.53
C THR A 153 24.91 19.65 -7.34
N LYS A 154 25.91 20.17 -6.62
CA LYS A 154 27.01 19.35 -6.10
C LYS A 154 26.50 18.23 -5.19
N ASN A 155 27.32 17.18 -5.03
CA ASN A 155 27.05 16.13 -4.06
C ASN A 155 26.92 16.72 -2.65
N MET A 156 25.85 16.36 -1.97
CA MET A 156 25.51 16.78 -0.62
C MET A 156 26.00 15.77 0.43
N LEU A 157 26.41 14.57 0.02
CA LEU A 157 27.07 13.61 0.90
C LEU A 157 28.52 14.03 1.17
N VAL A 158 28.92 13.91 2.42
CA VAL A 158 30.33 13.90 2.83
C VAL A 158 30.90 12.52 2.50
N ASN A 159 32.07 12.50 1.85
CA ASN A 159 32.80 11.25 1.55
C ASN A 159 31.95 10.25 0.74
N GLY A 160 31.22 10.75 -0.27
CA GLY A 160 30.40 9.92 -1.16
C GLY A 160 31.23 8.96 -2.03
N ASP A 161 32.49 9.31 -2.28
CA ASP A 161 33.51 8.49 -2.95
C ASP A 161 34.18 7.47 -2.01
N LEU A 162 33.85 7.48 -0.71
CA LEU A 162 34.32 6.51 0.28
C LEU A 162 35.84 6.45 0.51
N GLU A 163 36.60 7.43 0.06
CA GLU A 163 38.07 7.43 0.18
C GLU A 163 38.58 7.75 1.59
N GLN A 164 37.80 8.48 2.39
CA GLN A 164 38.21 8.89 3.75
C GLN A 164 37.73 7.87 4.79
N ARG A 165 38.67 7.15 5.41
CA ARG A 165 38.36 6.10 6.40
C ARG A 165 39.41 5.96 7.50
N ASP A 166 38.98 5.37 8.61
CA ASP A 166 39.81 4.85 9.71
C ASP A 166 39.49 3.37 9.92
N GLY A 167 40.38 2.48 9.46
CA GLY A 167 40.09 1.05 9.36
C GLY A 167 38.89 0.78 8.45
N ASP A 168 37.88 0.09 8.97
CA ASP A 168 36.61 -0.21 8.28
C ASP A 168 35.52 0.86 8.49
N ARG A 169 35.86 2.00 9.12
CA ARG A 169 34.92 3.11 9.37
C ARG A 169 35.13 4.25 8.39
N PHE A 170 34.07 4.60 7.66
CA PHE A 170 34.07 5.69 6.68
C PHE A 170 33.67 7.03 7.33
N ALA A 171 34.42 8.08 7.05
CA ALA A 171 34.15 9.42 7.58
C ALA A 171 32.80 9.96 7.06
N GLY A 172 32.07 10.72 7.90
CA GLY A 172 30.79 11.35 7.54
C GLY A 172 29.56 10.45 7.66
N TYR A 173 29.71 9.13 7.71
CA TYR A 173 28.59 8.20 7.86
C TYR A 173 28.28 7.94 9.34
N GLY A 174 27.12 8.42 9.79
CA GLY A 174 26.66 8.25 11.17
C GLY A 174 26.33 6.80 11.53
N PHE A 175 26.24 5.92 10.54
CA PHE A 175 25.94 4.51 10.74
C PHE A 175 26.50 3.66 9.59
N HIS A 176 27.06 2.50 9.94
CA HIS A 176 27.15 1.32 9.09
C HIS A 176 27.13 0.07 9.97
N ASP A 177 26.51 -1.02 9.50
CA ASP A 177 26.35 -2.24 10.28
C ASP A 177 27.73 -2.89 10.56
N LEU A 178 28.10 -2.99 11.85
CA LEU A 178 29.27 -3.69 12.41
C LEU A 178 30.56 -3.61 11.56
N PRO A 179 31.24 -2.44 11.51
CA PRO A 179 32.52 -2.31 10.80
C PRO A 179 33.56 -3.33 11.29
N GLY A 180 34.22 -4.00 10.34
CA GLY A 180 35.17 -5.10 10.54
C GLY A 180 34.55 -6.47 10.78
N GLN A 181 33.21 -6.60 10.70
CA GLN A 181 32.49 -7.87 10.86
C GLN A 181 31.46 -8.10 9.76
N ILE A 182 30.69 -7.07 9.43
CA ILE A 182 29.71 -7.07 8.34
C ILE A 182 30.14 -6.10 7.24
N SER A 183 30.56 -4.88 7.60
CA SER A 183 31.04 -3.87 6.66
C SER A 183 32.56 -3.73 6.71
N PHE A 184 33.19 -3.61 5.54
CA PHE A 184 34.64 -3.59 5.40
C PHE A 184 35.06 -2.55 4.37
N ALA A 185 36.23 -1.94 4.58
CA ALA A 185 36.90 -1.22 3.52
C ALA A 185 37.54 -2.20 2.53
N ASP A 186 37.39 -1.94 1.24
CA ASP A 186 37.85 -2.82 0.18
C ASP A 186 38.46 -2.03 -0.98
N SER A 187 39.45 -2.60 -1.66
CA SER A 187 40.15 -1.99 -2.80
C SER A 187 39.56 -2.36 -4.15
N ALA A 188 38.52 -3.21 -4.21
CA ALA A 188 37.79 -3.55 -5.42
C ALA A 188 36.88 -2.42 -5.95
N ALA A 189 37.33 -1.17 -5.81
CA ALA A 189 36.52 0.04 -6.01
C ALA A 189 36.05 0.24 -7.45
N ALA A 190 34.87 0.83 -7.61
CA ALA A 190 34.33 1.23 -8.91
C ALA A 190 35.03 2.48 -9.45
N SER A 191 35.52 3.33 -8.55
CA SER A 191 36.33 4.51 -8.82
C SER A 191 37.26 4.76 -7.63
N GLY A 192 38.33 5.54 -7.82
CA GLY A 192 39.28 5.78 -6.73
C GLY A 192 40.04 4.53 -6.29
N GLN A 193 40.24 4.37 -4.99
CA GLN A 193 41.00 3.28 -4.35
C GLN A 193 40.20 2.50 -3.34
N THR A 194 39.07 3.03 -2.85
CA THR A 194 38.33 2.45 -1.73
C THR A 194 36.84 2.38 -2.03
N CYS A 195 36.23 1.23 -1.76
CA CYS A 195 34.78 1.08 -1.68
C CYS A 195 34.39 0.40 -0.35
N ILE A 196 33.10 0.29 -0.08
CA ILE A 196 32.59 -0.47 1.07
C ILE A 196 32.06 -1.84 0.61
N ARG A 197 32.58 -2.90 1.23
CA ARG A 197 32.11 -4.29 1.04
C ARG A 197 31.25 -4.72 2.21
N PHE A 198 30.23 -5.52 1.95
CA PHE A 198 29.36 -6.12 2.94
C PHE A 198 29.26 -7.64 2.77
N GLU A 199 29.34 -8.38 3.88
CA GLU A 199 29.20 -9.86 3.91
C GLU A 199 28.80 -10.37 5.31
N ASN A 200 28.88 -11.70 5.52
CA ASN A 200 28.64 -12.39 6.79
C ASN A 200 27.22 -12.26 7.38
N PHE A 201 26.23 -11.92 6.55
CA PHE A 201 24.87 -11.58 6.99
C PHE A 201 24.21 -12.63 7.89
N GLY A 202 24.25 -13.92 7.49
CA GLY A 202 23.62 -15.03 8.20
C GLY A 202 24.23 -15.35 9.57
N SER A 203 25.42 -14.81 9.88
CA SER A 203 26.02 -14.92 11.21
C SER A 203 25.51 -13.86 12.18
N PHE A 204 24.69 -12.91 11.70
CA PHE A 204 24.19 -11.76 12.47
C PHE A 204 22.69 -11.54 12.21
N SER A 205 22.25 -10.28 12.15
CA SER A 205 20.85 -9.89 11.96
C SER A 205 20.33 -10.04 10.52
N GLY A 206 21.20 -10.39 9.58
CA GLY A 206 20.90 -10.31 8.15
C GLY A 206 20.94 -8.90 7.56
N HIS A 207 21.36 -7.87 8.31
CA HIS A 207 21.46 -6.50 7.81
C HIS A 207 22.91 -6.13 7.48
N GLY A 208 23.11 -5.40 6.38
CA GLY A 208 24.38 -4.78 6.02
C GLY A 208 24.12 -3.46 5.31
N ARG A 209 24.18 -2.35 6.03
CA ARG A 209 23.76 -1.04 5.53
C ARG A 209 24.75 0.05 5.93
N ILE A 210 24.69 1.16 5.22
CA ILE A 210 25.37 2.42 5.54
C ILE A 210 24.35 3.56 5.50
N MET A 211 24.54 4.59 6.33
CA MET A 211 23.66 5.75 6.37
C MET A 211 24.37 7.07 6.66
N GLN A 212 23.89 8.12 6.00
CA GLN A 212 24.23 9.50 6.31
C GLN A 212 22.96 10.35 6.50
N THR A 213 22.99 11.23 7.50
CA THR A 213 21.97 12.27 7.72
C THR A 213 22.31 13.49 6.87
N VAL A 214 21.33 14.03 6.15
CA VAL A 214 21.53 15.15 5.23
C VAL A 214 20.43 16.19 5.41
N ALA A 215 20.84 17.47 5.49
CA ALA A 215 19.91 18.59 5.49
C ALA A 215 19.30 18.79 4.09
N VAL A 216 17.99 18.98 4.04
CA VAL A 216 17.21 19.18 2.81
C VAL A 216 16.29 20.39 2.94
N LYS A 217 15.71 20.81 1.82
CA LYS A 217 14.79 21.95 1.75
C LYS A 217 13.40 21.45 1.34
N PRO A 218 12.34 21.88 2.03
CA PRO A 218 10.96 21.63 1.60
C PRO A 218 10.71 22.06 0.14
N GLY A 219 9.81 21.36 -0.54
CA GLY A 219 9.40 21.67 -1.91
C GLY A 219 10.51 21.52 -2.97
N ARG A 220 11.48 20.63 -2.73
CA ARG A 220 12.58 20.32 -3.67
C ARG A 220 12.60 18.84 -4.03
N ALA A 221 13.16 18.53 -5.20
CA ALA A 221 13.43 17.16 -5.63
C ALA A 221 14.92 16.84 -5.49
N TYR A 222 15.21 15.59 -5.18
CA TYR A 222 16.54 15.07 -4.98
C TYR A 222 16.71 13.76 -5.73
N ARG A 223 17.96 13.45 -6.08
CA ARG A 223 18.37 12.15 -6.59
C ARG A 223 19.45 11.57 -5.69
N PHE A 224 19.23 10.34 -5.25
CA PHE A 224 20.23 9.51 -4.59
C PHE A 224 20.69 8.43 -5.58
N SER A 225 21.96 8.42 -5.96
CA SER A 225 22.56 7.40 -6.83
C SER A 225 23.75 6.75 -6.17
N LEU A 226 24.05 5.51 -6.56
CA LEU A 226 25.22 4.76 -6.12
C LEU A 226 25.54 3.65 -7.11
N LYS A 227 26.79 3.19 -7.10
CA LYS A 227 27.22 1.98 -7.81
C LYS A 227 27.16 0.78 -6.90
N ILE A 228 26.75 -0.36 -7.44
CA ILE A 228 26.66 -1.64 -6.74
C ILE A 228 27.28 -2.77 -7.57
N LYS A 229 28.00 -3.65 -6.88
CA LYS A 229 28.52 -4.92 -7.38
C LYS A 229 28.07 -6.04 -6.45
N THR A 230 27.86 -7.25 -6.97
CA THR A 230 27.42 -8.40 -6.17
C THR A 230 28.19 -9.67 -6.55
N GLU A 231 28.35 -10.56 -5.57
CA GLU A 231 28.92 -11.89 -5.75
C GLU A 231 28.14 -12.92 -4.91
N ASN A 232 27.46 -13.84 -5.59
CA ASN A 232 26.66 -14.92 -5.01
C ASN A 232 25.69 -14.45 -3.90
N LEU A 233 25.15 -13.23 -4.04
CA LEU A 233 24.30 -12.59 -3.04
C LEU A 233 22.92 -13.28 -2.95
N ASP A 234 22.52 -13.66 -1.74
CA ASP A 234 21.18 -14.23 -1.46
C ASP A 234 20.54 -13.63 -0.19
N PRO A 235 19.28 -13.14 -0.26
CA PRO A 235 18.54 -12.82 -1.47
C PRO A 235 18.94 -11.45 -2.03
N VAL A 236 18.95 -11.30 -3.35
CA VAL A 236 19.15 -9.98 -3.99
C VAL A 236 18.01 -9.00 -3.72
N SER A 237 16.79 -9.49 -3.45
CA SER A 237 15.61 -8.68 -3.15
C SER A 237 15.74 -7.90 -1.83
N GLY A 238 16.72 -8.23 -1.00
CA GLY A 238 17.04 -7.49 0.22
C GLY A 238 17.73 -6.14 -0.05
N ILE A 239 18.32 -5.92 -1.22
CA ILE A 239 19.05 -4.69 -1.54
C ILE A 239 18.10 -3.53 -1.74
N LYS A 240 18.34 -2.42 -1.03
CA LYS A 240 17.53 -1.20 -1.09
C LYS A 240 18.37 0.04 -0.92
N ALA A 241 17.91 1.13 -1.53
CA ALA A 241 18.18 2.48 -1.05
C ALA A 241 16.88 3.08 -0.48
N MET A 242 16.98 3.81 0.62
CA MET A 242 15.83 4.36 1.34
C MET A 242 16.09 5.80 1.77
N VAL A 243 15.03 6.60 1.74
CA VAL A 243 14.98 7.92 2.39
C VAL A 243 14.02 7.82 3.57
N LEU A 244 14.51 8.15 4.76
CA LEU A 244 13.73 8.11 6.00
C LEU A 244 13.73 9.48 6.68
N SER A 245 12.65 9.81 7.38
CA SER A 245 12.58 10.93 8.34
C SER A 245 11.85 10.46 9.59
N GLU A 246 12.36 10.80 10.79
CA GLU A 246 11.72 10.48 12.09
C GLU A 246 11.22 9.02 12.27
N GLY A 247 11.86 8.04 11.63
CA GLY A 247 11.45 6.63 11.68
C GLY A 247 10.41 6.22 10.63
N ARG A 248 9.89 7.17 9.85
CA ARG A 248 9.02 6.98 8.68
C ARG A 248 9.84 6.79 7.41
N SER A 249 9.45 5.80 6.59
CA SER A 249 10.02 5.59 5.26
C SER A 249 9.32 6.51 4.25
N LEU A 250 10.03 7.51 3.72
CA LEU A 250 9.46 8.45 2.75
C LEU A 250 9.42 7.87 1.34
N THR A 251 10.50 7.21 0.94
CA THR A 251 10.57 6.44 -0.32
C THR A 251 11.68 5.40 -0.26
N SER A 252 11.59 4.39 -1.11
CA SER A 252 12.62 3.37 -1.28
C SER A 252 12.66 2.85 -2.72
N VAL A 253 13.84 2.39 -3.14
CA VAL A 253 14.04 1.63 -4.37
C VAL A 253 14.74 0.32 -4.06
N ALA A 254 14.24 -0.77 -4.64
CA ALA A 254 14.97 -2.02 -4.77
C ALA A 254 15.44 -2.10 -6.23
N PRO A 255 16.76 -2.06 -6.50
CA PRO A 255 17.27 -2.16 -7.86
C PRO A 255 17.09 -3.57 -8.42
N THR A 256 16.89 -3.68 -9.74
CA THR A 256 16.96 -4.97 -10.42
C THR A 256 18.42 -5.36 -10.59
N ILE A 257 18.88 -6.33 -9.79
CA ILE A 257 20.25 -6.81 -9.76
C ILE A 257 20.30 -8.34 -9.79
N ALA A 258 21.40 -8.90 -10.29
CA ALA A 258 21.70 -10.32 -10.28
C ALA A 258 22.47 -10.72 -9.01
N ALA A 259 22.42 -12.01 -8.66
CA ALA A 259 23.18 -12.55 -7.52
C ALA A 259 24.69 -12.32 -7.68
N THR A 260 25.18 -12.37 -8.92
CA THR A 260 26.55 -12.02 -9.30
C THR A 260 26.51 -11.11 -10.52
N GLN A 261 27.08 -9.92 -10.39
CA GLN A 261 27.24 -8.97 -11.48
C GLN A 261 28.38 -7.99 -11.17
N ASP A 262 28.93 -7.38 -12.21
CA ASP A 262 29.89 -6.29 -12.02
C ASP A 262 29.18 -4.96 -11.66
N TRP A 263 29.98 -3.91 -11.47
CA TRP A 263 29.51 -2.58 -11.11
C TRP A 263 28.40 -2.06 -12.03
N THR A 264 27.27 -1.69 -11.44
CA THR A 264 26.15 -1.00 -12.11
C THR A 264 25.68 0.17 -11.26
N GLU A 265 25.20 1.23 -11.89
CA GLU A 265 24.61 2.38 -11.19
C GLU A 265 23.09 2.24 -11.12
N PHE A 266 22.50 2.59 -9.98
CA PHE A 266 21.08 2.85 -9.88
C PHE A 266 20.79 4.14 -9.11
N SER A 267 19.57 4.65 -9.26
CA SER A 267 19.14 5.86 -8.57
C SER A 267 17.73 5.77 -8.00
N LEU A 268 17.49 6.59 -6.99
CA LEU A 268 16.23 6.85 -6.32
C LEU A 268 15.93 8.34 -6.44
N ASP A 269 14.78 8.67 -7.04
CA ASP A 269 14.26 10.03 -7.03
C ASP A 269 13.38 10.23 -5.78
N TYR A 270 13.62 11.32 -5.06
CA TYR A 270 12.92 11.70 -3.84
C TYR A 270 12.33 13.09 -4.00
N ILE A 271 11.03 13.23 -3.75
CA ILE A 271 10.34 14.52 -3.73
C ILE A 271 10.08 14.89 -2.28
N ASN A 272 10.69 15.97 -1.83
CA ASN A 272 10.57 16.42 -0.46
C ASN A 272 9.37 17.35 -0.30
N ALA A 273 8.39 16.95 0.50
CA ALA A 273 7.25 17.81 0.83
C ALA A 273 7.68 18.90 1.81
N ASP A 274 8.08 18.51 3.02
CA ASP A 274 8.21 19.39 4.18
C ASP A 274 9.44 19.11 5.07
N GLU A 275 10.21 18.06 4.78
CA GLU A 275 11.34 17.69 5.63
C GLU A 275 12.47 18.72 5.56
N SER A 276 13.14 18.95 6.69
CA SER A 276 14.38 19.74 6.76
C SER A 276 15.63 18.87 6.89
N GLU A 277 15.47 17.62 7.28
CA GLU A 277 16.54 16.64 7.47
C GLU A 277 16.02 15.25 7.11
N ILE A 278 16.85 14.43 6.48
CA ILE A 278 16.54 13.06 6.12
C ILE A 278 17.73 12.14 6.41
N ARG A 279 17.46 10.84 6.51
CA ARG A 279 18.46 9.78 6.58
C ARG A 279 18.44 8.97 5.29
N LEU A 280 19.59 8.93 4.61
CA LEU A 280 19.80 8.16 3.40
C LEU A 280 20.43 6.83 3.76
N TYR A 281 19.73 5.72 3.54
CA TYR A 281 20.27 4.38 3.73
C TYR A 281 20.53 3.71 2.39
N ALA A 282 21.61 2.94 2.31
CA ALA A 282 21.86 1.98 1.24
C ALA A 282 22.40 0.67 1.83
N GLY A 283 21.95 -0.47 1.31
CA GLY A 283 22.44 -1.77 1.75
C GLY A 283 21.44 -2.89 1.59
N ILE A 284 21.63 -3.98 2.34
CA ILE A 284 20.78 -5.17 2.36
C ILE A 284 19.98 -5.29 3.65
N TRP A 285 18.73 -5.73 3.52
CA TRP A 285 17.89 -6.19 4.61
C TRP A 285 17.60 -7.68 4.46
N GLN A 286 17.72 -8.43 5.57
CA GLN A 286 17.49 -9.88 5.61
C GLN A 286 18.35 -10.67 4.61
N GLY A 287 19.58 -10.19 4.37
CA GLY A 287 20.64 -10.94 3.69
C GLY A 287 20.92 -12.24 4.42
N LYS A 288 21.22 -13.29 3.66
CA LYS A 288 21.58 -14.62 4.17
C LYS A 288 23.03 -14.94 3.90
N SER A 289 23.47 -14.76 2.65
CA SER A 289 24.82 -15.09 2.20
C SER A 289 25.28 -14.25 1.01
N GLY A 290 26.55 -14.44 0.62
CA GLY A 290 27.21 -13.72 -0.46
C GLY A 290 27.75 -12.38 -0.03
N THR A 291 28.16 -11.60 -1.03
CA THR A 291 28.89 -10.34 -0.84
C THR A 291 28.34 -9.28 -1.79
N PHE A 292 28.31 -8.03 -1.34
CA PHE A 292 28.09 -6.90 -2.25
C PHE A 292 28.98 -5.72 -1.87
N TRP A 293 29.19 -4.83 -2.83
CA TRP A 293 29.96 -3.61 -2.66
C TRP A 293 29.13 -2.41 -3.05
N LEU A 294 29.33 -1.28 -2.37
CA LEU A 294 28.79 0.02 -2.75
C LEU A 294 29.94 1.00 -2.99
N ASP A 295 29.76 1.88 -3.96
CA ASP A 295 30.72 2.94 -4.28
C ASP A 295 30.01 4.14 -4.95
N ASP A 296 30.71 5.27 -5.06
CA ASP A 296 30.26 6.50 -5.74
C ASP A 296 28.86 6.97 -5.31
N LEU A 297 28.61 7.01 -3.99
CA LEU A 297 27.35 7.49 -3.45
C LEU A 297 27.20 9.00 -3.70
N ARG A 298 26.08 9.39 -4.32
CA ARG A 298 25.76 10.78 -4.62
C ARG A 298 24.34 11.12 -4.25
N PHE A 299 24.18 12.18 -3.47
CA PHE A 299 22.89 12.81 -3.23
C PHE A 299 22.94 14.27 -3.69
N SER A 300 21.99 14.71 -4.49
CA SER A 300 21.98 16.09 -5.01
C SER A 300 20.55 16.58 -5.19
N GLU A 301 20.34 17.89 -5.03
CA GLU A 301 19.09 18.51 -5.46
C GLU A 301 19.04 18.38 -7.00
N TYR A 302 18.05 17.64 -7.46
CA TYR A 302 17.83 17.29 -8.86
C TYR A 302 16.40 16.78 -9.03
N GLY A 303 15.65 17.39 -9.96
CA GLY A 303 14.35 16.90 -10.38
C GLY A 303 14.35 16.59 -11.86
N SER A 304 14.03 15.36 -12.24
CA SER A 304 13.79 15.01 -13.66
C SER A 304 12.59 15.79 -14.21
N LEU A 305 12.51 15.96 -15.53
CA LEU A 305 11.31 16.50 -16.19
C LEU A 305 10.23 15.42 -16.44
N GLY A 306 10.56 14.15 -16.21
CA GLY A 306 9.60 13.04 -16.18
C GLY A 306 8.68 13.08 -14.96
N ASP A 307 7.62 12.29 -15.00
CA ASP A 307 6.64 12.13 -13.91
C ASP A 307 6.06 13.48 -13.41
N ILE A 308 5.94 14.50 -14.28
CA ILE A 308 5.25 15.76 -13.99
C ILE A 308 3.74 15.56 -14.20
N ALA A 309 2.95 15.70 -13.14
CA ALA A 309 1.50 15.62 -13.22
C ALA A 309 0.93 16.84 -13.97
N ARG A 310 0.00 16.60 -14.90
CA ARG A 310 -0.62 17.63 -15.76
C ARG A 310 -2.14 17.52 -15.74
N ARG A 311 -2.78 18.21 -14.80
CA ARG A 311 -4.24 18.25 -14.60
C ARG A 311 -4.63 19.42 -13.68
N ASP A 312 -5.93 19.60 -13.46
CA ASP A 312 -6.42 20.54 -12.45
C ASP A 312 -5.81 20.25 -11.07
N GLY A 313 -5.39 21.33 -10.41
CA GLY A 313 -4.60 21.36 -9.19
C GLY A 313 -3.17 20.83 -9.28
N ALA A 314 -2.62 20.72 -10.48
CA ALA A 314 -1.20 20.54 -10.74
C ALA A 314 -0.69 21.59 -11.76
N PRO A 315 -0.80 22.90 -11.47
CA PRO A 315 -0.30 23.95 -12.37
C PRO A 315 1.23 23.87 -12.54
N LEU A 316 1.70 24.41 -13.67
CA LEU A 316 3.12 24.54 -13.98
C LEU A 316 3.44 25.99 -14.32
N GLU A 317 4.57 26.47 -13.80
CA GLU A 317 5.13 27.78 -14.14
C GLU A 317 6.64 27.64 -14.36
N LEU A 318 7.15 28.26 -15.41
CA LEU A 318 8.58 28.36 -15.68
C LEU A 318 9.00 29.83 -15.59
N ARG A 319 10.00 30.13 -14.75
CA ARG A 319 10.52 31.48 -14.57
C ARG A 319 12.03 31.53 -14.69
N SER A 320 12.54 32.71 -15.01
CA SER A 320 13.98 33.00 -14.97
C SER A 320 14.45 33.18 -13.52
N ARG A 321 15.66 32.72 -13.23
CA ARG A 321 16.40 33.02 -11.99
C ARG A 321 17.37 34.17 -12.16
N ASP A 322 17.62 34.60 -13.40
CA ASP A 322 18.60 35.64 -13.73
C ASP A 322 17.93 37.01 -13.95
N ARG A 323 16.63 37.04 -14.21
CA ARG A 323 15.84 38.26 -14.45
C ARG A 323 14.37 38.08 -14.11
N ASP A 324 13.64 39.18 -14.02
CA ASP A 324 12.19 39.17 -13.84
C ASP A 324 11.48 38.78 -15.15
N ALA A 325 11.31 37.47 -15.36
CA ALA A 325 10.64 36.91 -16.53
C ALA A 325 9.93 35.59 -16.20
N ILE A 326 8.70 35.44 -16.70
CA ILE A 326 7.91 34.21 -16.68
C ILE A 326 7.64 33.79 -18.13
N PHE A 327 7.82 32.51 -18.41
CA PHE A 327 7.75 31.96 -19.76
C PHE A 327 6.42 31.23 -19.97
N ALA A 328 5.84 31.38 -21.16
CA ALA A 328 4.57 30.76 -21.50
C ALA A 328 4.78 29.43 -22.23
N GLU A 329 4.15 28.38 -21.73
CA GLU A 329 4.12 27.06 -22.37
C GLU A 329 3.48 27.14 -23.77
N GLY A 330 4.07 26.45 -24.75
CA GLY A 330 3.66 26.48 -26.16
C GLY A 330 4.14 27.70 -26.95
N ARG A 331 4.69 28.72 -26.28
CA ARG A 331 5.30 29.90 -26.92
C ARG A 331 6.80 29.97 -26.67
N ASP A 332 7.18 29.96 -25.40
CA ASP A 332 8.58 30.12 -24.96
C ASP A 332 9.28 28.76 -24.78
N PHE A 333 8.54 27.69 -24.51
CA PHE A 333 9.02 26.31 -24.42
C PHE A 333 7.93 25.35 -24.87
N GLU A 334 8.28 24.12 -25.25
CA GLU A 334 7.30 23.13 -25.70
C GLU A 334 6.31 22.69 -24.60
N PRO A 335 5.10 22.23 -24.98
CA PRO A 335 4.13 21.73 -24.01
C PRO A 335 4.64 20.54 -23.19
N VAL A 336 4.46 20.60 -21.87
CA VAL A 336 4.85 19.55 -20.94
C VAL A 336 3.71 18.56 -20.80
N ARG A 337 3.98 17.30 -21.14
CA ARG A 337 3.03 16.19 -20.99
C ARG A 337 3.39 15.35 -19.76
N CYS A 338 2.40 14.68 -19.18
CA CYS A 338 2.61 13.70 -18.12
C CYS A 338 3.25 12.43 -18.71
N LEU A 339 4.56 12.48 -18.90
CA LEU A 339 5.36 11.39 -19.43
C LEU A 339 6.21 10.78 -18.33
N ARG A 340 6.47 9.48 -18.45
CA ARG A 340 7.33 8.78 -17.51
C ARG A 340 8.75 9.34 -17.53
N GLU A 341 9.36 9.35 -18.70
CA GLU A 341 10.68 9.91 -18.92
C GLU A 341 10.57 11.14 -19.82
N LEU A 342 11.28 12.19 -19.45
CA LEU A 342 11.45 13.40 -20.23
C LEU A 342 12.79 14.03 -19.80
N ASP A 343 13.73 14.09 -20.73
CA ASP A 343 15.10 14.54 -20.43
C ASP A 343 15.30 16.04 -20.66
N ARG A 344 14.45 16.64 -21.49
CA ARG A 344 14.56 18.03 -21.93
C ARG A 344 13.24 18.60 -22.40
N LEU A 345 13.20 19.93 -22.51
CA LEU A 345 12.15 20.65 -23.23
C LEU A 345 12.77 21.46 -24.37
N ALA A 346 12.22 21.36 -25.58
CA ALA A 346 12.60 22.21 -26.69
C ALA A 346 12.20 23.68 -26.45
N ILE A 347 13.06 24.61 -26.90
CA ILE A 347 12.80 26.05 -26.95
C ILE A 347 12.42 26.41 -28.39
N PRO A 348 11.15 26.75 -28.67
CA PRO A 348 10.71 27.12 -30.01
C PRO A 348 11.41 28.40 -30.54
N PRO A 349 11.57 28.54 -31.86
CA PRO A 349 12.03 29.80 -32.46
C PRO A 349 11.14 30.99 -32.04
N GLY A 350 11.77 32.11 -31.69
CA GLY A 350 11.05 33.30 -31.22
C GLY A 350 10.71 33.31 -29.73
N SER A 351 11.11 32.26 -28.99
CA SER A 351 11.08 32.27 -27.52
C SER A 351 11.87 33.44 -26.95
N SER A 352 11.41 33.96 -25.81
CA SER A 352 12.12 34.98 -25.06
C SER A 352 13.19 34.42 -24.12
N ILE A 353 13.31 33.09 -23.99
CA ILE A 353 14.35 32.41 -23.19
C ILE A 353 15.72 32.61 -23.86
N ARG A 354 16.72 32.98 -23.07
CA ARG A 354 18.09 33.20 -23.55
C ARG A 354 18.92 31.94 -23.39
N ASP A 355 19.86 31.73 -24.30
CA ASP A 355 20.86 30.67 -24.15
C ASP A 355 21.73 30.92 -22.91
N GLY A 356 22.00 29.87 -22.14
CA GLY A 356 22.70 29.92 -20.86
C GLY A 356 21.86 30.35 -19.65
N GLU A 357 20.58 30.71 -19.84
CA GLU A 357 19.71 31.23 -18.77
C GLU A 357 19.39 30.17 -17.70
N ASN A 358 19.54 30.54 -16.42
CA ASN A 358 19.12 29.71 -15.29
C ASN A 358 17.61 29.85 -15.10
N LEU A 359 16.94 28.71 -15.01
CA LEU A 359 15.49 28.62 -14.96
C LEU A 359 15.06 27.87 -13.71
N GLU A 360 13.87 28.17 -13.21
CA GLU A 360 13.22 27.42 -12.14
C GLU A 360 11.79 27.11 -12.55
N MET A 361 11.43 25.84 -12.43
CA MET A 361 10.09 25.36 -12.73
C MET A 361 9.35 25.01 -11.45
N SER A 362 8.24 25.69 -11.20
CA SER A 362 7.25 25.26 -10.21
C SER A 362 6.30 24.29 -10.89
N CYS A 363 6.23 23.06 -10.39
CA CYS A 363 5.37 22.02 -10.94
C CYS A 363 4.97 21.03 -9.84
N TYR A 364 4.26 19.97 -10.23
CA TYR A 364 3.88 18.88 -9.32
C TYR A 364 4.42 17.57 -9.88
N LYS A 365 5.25 16.89 -9.09
CA LYS A 365 5.83 15.59 -9.47
C LYS A 365 5.11 14.45 -8.77
N ILE A 366 5.04 13.32 -9.48
CA ILE A 366 4.42 12.09 -9.00
C ILE A 366 5.44 11.33 -8.12
N PRO A 367 5.23 11.23 -6.80
CA PRO A 367 6.06 10.38 -5.95
C PRO A 367 5.73 8.91 -6.17
N TYR A 368 6.66 8.05 -5.78
CA TYR A 368 6.46 6.61 -5.80
C TYR A 368 7.23 5.93 -4.68
N VAL A 369 6.83 4.69 -4.39
CA VAL A 369 7.60 3.73 -3.60
C VAL A 369 7.84 2.51 -4.48
N SER A 370 9.02 1.90 -4.45
CA SER A 370 9.24 0.65 -5.18
C SER A 370 8.72 -0.55 -4.41
N HIS A 371 8.12 -1.47 -5.16
CA HIS A 371 7.68 -2.78 -4.73
C HIS A 371 8.32 -3.86 -5.61
N GLU A 372 8.24 -5.12 -5.22
CA GLU A 372 8.72 -6.26 -6.02
C GLU A 372 8.08 -6.36 -7.41
N PHE A 373 6.91 -5.72 -7.61
CA PHE A 373 6.16 -5.71 -8.86
C PHE A 373 6.32 -4.40 -9.66
N GLY A 374 7.21 -3.49 -9.23
CA GLY A 374 7.45 -2.21 -9.89
C GLY A 374 7.20 -1.00 -8.99
N ARG A 375 7.05 0.19 -9.58
CA ARG A 375 6.73 1.41 -8.84
C ARG A 375 5.26 1.39 -8.42
N GLN A 376 5.00 1.54 -7.13
CA GLN A 376 3.69 1.85 -6.62
C GLN A 376 3.48 3.36 -6.63
N ILE A 377 2.39 3.77 -7.29
CA ILE A 377 1.99 5.16 -7.44
C ILE A 377 0.56 5.26 -6.93
N SER A 378 0.35 6.09 -5.90
CA SER A 378 -0.99 6.36 -5.38
C SER A 378 -1.72 7.37 -6.25
N LEU A 379 -3.06 7.34 -6.24
CA LEU A 379 -3.92 8.27 -6.97
C LEU A 379 -4.27 9.50 -6.14
N CYS A 380 -4.54 10.61 -6.84
CA CYS A 380 -5.11 11.79 -6.21
C CYS A 380 -6.61 11.58 -5.97
N MET A 381 -6.95 11.25 -4.73
CA MET A 381 -8.34 11.09 -4.29
C MET A 381 -9.18 12.37 -4.43
N SER A 382 -8.57 13.54 -4.61
CA SER A 382 -9.29 14.80 -4.82
C SER A 382 -9.54 15.12 -6.31
N ASN A 383 -9.03 14.32 -7.24
CA ASN A 383 -9.20 14.55 -8.68
C ASN A 383 -10.61 14.11 -9.15
N PRO A 384 -11.48 15.02 -9.61
CA PRO A 384 -12.84 14.67 -10.02
C PRO A 384 -12.88 13.70 -11.22
N LYS A 385 -11.97 13.83 -12.18
CA LYS A 385 -11.91 12.98 -13.39
C LYS A 385 -11.65 11.51 -13.09
N LEU A 386 -11.03 11.22 -11.93
CA LEU A 386 -10.81 9.86 -11.49
C LEU A 386 -12.14 9.13 -11.22
N TYR A 387 -13.12 9.85 -10.68
CA TYR A 387 -14.43 9.28 -10.36
C TYR A 387 -15.29 9.07 -11.60
N GLU A 388 -15.16 9.94 -12.62
CA GLU A 388 -15.79 9.73 -13.93
C GLU A 388 -15.27 8.42 -14.58
N HIS A 389 -13.96 8.19 -14.49
CA HIS A 389 -13.34 6.95 -14.97
C HIS A 389 -13.88 5.75 -14.19
N TRP A 390 -13.83 5.75 -12.86
CA TRP A 390 -14.35 4.64 -12.04
C TRP A 390 -15.84 4.37 -12.28
N GLU A 391 -16.66 5.40 -12.49
CA GLU A 391 -18.07 5.21 -12.82
C GLU A 391 -18.24 4.47 -14.15
N ALA A 392 -17.52 4.88 -15.19
CA ALA A 392 -17.55 4.21 -16.49
C ALA A 392 -17.11 2.74 -16.40
N GLU A 393 -16.03 2.47 -15.67
CA GLU A 393 -15.50 1.11 -15.46
C GLU A 393 -16.49 0.24 -14.67
N ALA A 394 -17.10 0.77 -13.59
CA ALA A 394 -18.04 0.03 -12.77
C ALA A 394 -19.31 -0.35 -13.55
N ARG A 395 -19.85 0.62 -14.31
CA ARG A 395 -21.02 0.40 -15.17
C ARG A 395 -20.73 -0.65 -16.22
N ARG A 396 -19.61 -0.52 -16.93
CA ARG A 396 -19.25 -1.48 -17.97
C ARG A 396 -19.00 -2.88 -17.40
N LEU A 397 -18.36 -2.98 -16.24
CA LEU A 397 -18.15 -4.28 -15.58
C LEU A 397 -19.48 -4.96 -15.25
N TYR A 398 -20.42 -4.21 -14.67
CA TYR A 398 -21.73 -4.75 -14.29
C TYR A 398 -22.58 -5.15 -15.52
N GLU A 399 -22.53 -4.39 -16.62
CA GLU A 399 -23.16 -4.76 -17.89
C GLU A 399 -22.61 -6.08 -18.46
N VAL A 400 -21.29 -6.29 -18.35
CA VAL A 400 -20.62 -7.48 -18.87
C VAL A 400 -20.94 -8.70 -18.02
N ALA A 401 -20.87 -8.54 -16.70
CA ALA A 401 -21.12 -9.56 -15.71
C ALA A 401 -21.70 -8.90 -14.44
N PRO A 402 -22.97 -9.16 -14.09
CA PRO A 402 -23.56 -8.64 -12.86
C PRO A 402 -22.99 -9.32 -11.59
N TYR A 403 -22.70 -8.52 -10.58
CA TYR A 403 -22.15 -8.95 -9.29
C TYR A 403 -22.98 -8.41 -8.11
N LYS A 404 -22.92 -9.12 -6.98
CA LYS A 404 -23.61 -8.72 -5.74
C LYS A 404 -22.70 -7.99 -4.75
N ARG A 405 -21.39 -8.19 -4.89
CA ARG A 405 -20.38 -7.64 -4.01
C ARG A 405 -19.21 -7.11 -4.83
N PHE A 406 -18.58 -6.05 -4.35
CA PHE A 406 -17.36 -5.50 -4.93
C PHE A 406 -16.36 -5.20 -3.80
N LEU A 407 -15.14 -5.70 -3.91
CA LEU A 407 -14.07 -5.35 -2.98
C LEU A 407 -13.25 -4.18 -3.53
N LEU A 408 -13.25 -3.05 -2.84
CA LEU A 408 -12.37 -1.93 -3.13
C LEU A 408 -10.94 -2.30 -2.72
N SER A 409 -9.99 -2.20 -3.65
CA SER A 409 -8.56 -2.38 -3.40
C SER A 409 -7.93 -1.13 -2.77
N MET A 410 -8.50 -0.69 -1.64
CA MET A 410 -8.15 0.56 -0.93
C MET A 410 -7.18 0.29 0.21
N ASP A 411 -6.00 -0.22 -0.14
CA ASP A 411 -4.90 -0.58 0.73
C ASP A 411 -3.65 0.26 0.44
N GLU A 412 -2.81 0.44 1.46
CA GLU A 412 -1.44 0.98 1.38
C GLU A 412 -1.30 2.28 0.57
N ILE A 413 -2.09 3.31 0.90
CA ILE A 413 -2.05 4.61 0.22
C ILE A 413 -0.85 5.43 0.69
N ARG A 414 0.32 5.15 0.10
CA ARG A 414 1.63 5.65 0.55
C ARG A 414 1.91 7.11 0.17
N ASN A 415 1.12 7.72 -0.71
CA ASN A 415 1.28 9.12 -1.10
C ASN A 415 -0.09 9.80 -1.27
N GLY A 416 -0.17 11.07 -0.89
CA GLY A 416 -1.42 11.83 -0.98
C GLY A 416 -1.30 13.23 -0.41
N GLY A 417 -2.34 14.04 -0.60
CA GLY A 417 -2.49 15.32 0.09
C GLY A 417 -1.75 16.51 -0.51
N GLY A 418 -0.64 16.33 -1.23
CA GLY A 418 0.20 17.48 -1.59
C GLY A 418 -0.30 18.40 -2.73
N CYS A 419 -1.14 17.91 -3.65
CA CYS A 419 -1.53 18.74 -4.80
C CYS A 419 -2.52 19.85 -4.44
N LEU A 420 -2.65 20.87 -5.29
CA LEU A 420 -3.50 22.04 -5.00
C LEU A 420 -4.98 21.68 -4.80
N LEU A 421 -5.53 20.68 -5.50
CA LEU A 421 -6.90 20.21 -5.25
C LEU A 421 -7.07 19.69 -3.81
N CYS A 422 -6.08 18.95 -3.30
CA CYS A 422 -6.12 18.46 -1.93
C CYS A 422 -5.99 19.63 -0.94
N GLN A 423 -4.98 20.47 -1.13
CA GLN A 423 -4.67 21.57 -0.20
C GLN A 423 -5.78 22.63 -0.14
N SER A 424 -6.37 22.98 -1.29
CA SER A 424 -7.45 23.99 -1.35
C SER A 424 -8.81 23.49 -0.86
N SER A 425 -8.99 22.18 -0.69
CA SER A 425 -10.26 21.61 -0.20
C SER A 425 -10.54 21.94 1.28
N GLY A 426 -9.49 22.24 2.06
CA GLY A 426 -9.58 22.42 3.51
C GLY A 426 -9.88 21.12 4.28
N LEU A 427 -9.91 19.97 3.61
CA LEU A 427 -10.12 18.66 4.23
C LEU A 427 -8.80 18.05 4.70
N SER A 428 -8.84 17.31 5.81
CA SER A 428 -7.71 16.46 6.23
C SER A 428 -7.57 15.24 5.31
N MET A 429 -6.41 14.57 5.32
CA MET A 429 -6.22 13.35 4.54
C MET A 429 -7.16 12.21 4.96
N ALA A 430 -7.45 12.08 6.26
CA ALA A 430 -8.50 11.21 6.79
C ALA A 430 -9.89 11.49 6.17
N GLN A 431 -10.28 12.77 6.03
CA GLN A 431 -11.54 13.17 5.38
C GLN A 431 -11.53 12.93 3.88
N ILE A 432 -10.41 13.19 3.20
CA ILE A 432 -10.24 12.92 1.77
C ILE A 432 -10.41 11.43 1.48
N LEU A 433 -9.80 10.56 2.29
CA LEU A 433 -9.96 9.10 2.18
C LEU A 433 -11.42 8.67 2.39
N GLY A 434 -12.07 9.14 3.46
CA GLY A 434 -13.48 8.82 3.73
C GLY A 434 -14.41 9.28 2.61
N ASN A 435 -14.17 10.47 2.06
CA ASN A 435 -14.94 10.98 0.92
C ASN A 435 -14.68 10.14 -0.35
N CYS A 436 -13.45 9.70 -0.60
CA CYS A 436 -13.12 8.81 -1.72
C CYS A 436 -13.89 7.48 -1.62
N LEU A 437 -13.82 6.81 -0.47
CA LEU A 437 -14.54 5.56 -0.21
C LEU A 437 -16.06 5.74 -0.35
N THR A 438 -16.60 6.85 0.17
CA THR A 438 -18.02 7.18 0.05
C THR A 438 -18.43 7.32 -1.42
N ARG A 439 -17.68 8.08 -2.21
CA ARG A 439 -17.97 8.28 -3.63
C ARG A 439 -17.83 7.00 -4.45
N GLN A 440 -16.82 6.18 -4.17
CA GLN A 440 -16.68 4.86 -4.80
C GLN A 440 -17.88 3.97 -4.46
N ARG A 441 -18.27 3.91 -3.18
CA ARG A 441 -19.47 3.17 -2.73
C ARG A 441 -20.72 3.67 -3.48
N ASP A 442 -20.91 4.98 -3.57
CA ASP A 442 -22.07 5.59 -4.21
C ASP A 442 -22.15 5.28 -5.71
N ILE A 443 -21.01 5.18 -6.41
CA ILE A 443 -20.96 4.71 -7.81
C ILE A 443 -21.60 3.33 -7.95
N PHE A 444 -21.25 2.36 -7.10
CA PHE A 444 -21.84 1.02 -7.14
C PHE A 444 -23.31 1.03 -6.75
N LYS A 445 -23.69 1.80 -5.72
CA LYS A 445 -25.10 1.91 -5.29
C LYS A 445 -26.00 2.56 -6.33
N ALA A 446 -25.45 3.45 -7.18
CA ALA A 446 -26.18 4.03 -8.30
C ALA A 446 -26.41 3.05 -9.46
N ILE A 447 -25.60 2.00 -9.57
CA ILE A 447 -25.82 0.90 -10.53
C ILE A 447 -26.89 -0.05 -9.99
N ASP A 448 -26.70 -0.52 -8.75
CA ASP A 448 -27.64 -1.38 -8.05
C ASP A 448 -27.50 -1.14 -6.53
N PRO A 449 -28.55 -0.63 -5.85
CA PRO A 449 -28.53 -0.37 -4.41
C PRO A 449 -28.22 -1.62 -3.56
N GLY A 450 -28.46 -2.82 -4.10
CA GLY A 450 -28.20 -4.11 -3.47
C GLY A 450 -26.72 -4.53 -3.45
N ILE A 451 -25.85 -3.87 -4.21
CA ILE A 451 -24.41 -4.22 -4.23
C ILE A 451 -23.78 -3.92 -2.87
N GLU A 452 -23.20 -4.93 -2.22
CA GLU A 452 -22.41 -4.75 -1.01
C GLU A 452 -20.98 -4.33 -1.38
N VAL A 453 -20.47 -3.29 -0.72
CA VAL A 453 -19.14 -2.75 -0.99
C VAL A 453 -18.24 -3.09 0.18
N LEU A 454 -17.14 -3.78 -0.12
CA LEU A 454 -16.11 -4.16 0.84
C LEU A 454 -14.86 -3.31 0.63
N THR A 455 -14.01 -3.21 1.65
CA THR A 455 -12.69 -2.57 1.54
C THR A 455 -11.67 -3.26 2.44
N TRP A 456 -10.39 -3.22 2.07
CA TRP A 456 -9.29 -3.54 2.98
C TRP A 456 -9.29 -2.60 4.19
N SER A 457 -8.84 -3.11 5.33
CA SER A 457 -8.97 -2.42 6.63
C SER A 457 -7.87 -1.41 6.92
N ASP A 458 -6.68 -1.57 6.36
CA ASP A 458 -5.44 -1.01 6.89
C ASP A 458 -5.45 0.52 6.96
N MET A 459 -5.95 1.18 5.92
CA MET A 459 -6.04 2.64 5.87
C MET A 459 -7.13 3.23 6.79
N LEU A 460 -7.93 2.37 7.43
CA LEU A 460 -9.01 2.70 8.35
C LEU A 460 -8.77 2.19 9.78
N ASP A 461 -7.71 1.41 9.99
CA ASP A 461 -7.44 0.70 11.23
C ASP A 461 -6.31 1.39 12.03
N PRO A 462 -6.59 1.93 13.23
CA PRO A 462 -5.57 2.58 14.05
C PRO A 462 -4.49 1.63 14.58
N ALA A 463 -4.75 0.31 14.60
CA ALA A 463 -3.73 -0.70 14.93
C ALA A 463 -2.85 -1.04 13.70
N HIS A 464 -3.15 -0.45 12.54
CA HIS A 464 -2.48 -0.75 11.28
C HIS A 464 -1.90 0.50 10.58
N ASN A 465 -2.50 1.00 9.50
CA ASN A 465 -1.95 2.13 8.70
C ASN A 465 -2.72 3.45 8.94
N ALA A 466 -3.80 3.48 9.74
CA ALA A 466 -4.58 4.70 10.00
C ALA A 466 -4.00 5.56 11.13
N HIS A 467 -2.77 6.00 10.94
CA HIS A 467 -2.03 6.84 11.89
C HIS A 467 -1.27 7.97 11.18
N ASP A 468 -0.57 8.79 11.96
CA ASP A 468 0.32 9.85 11.50
C ASP A 468 1.63 9.29 10.94
N ASN A 469 2.42 10.12 10.26
CA ASN A 469 3.74 9.71 9.77
C ASN A 469 3.71 8.44 8.88
N TYR A 470 2.69 8.32 8.02
CA TYR A 470 2.61 7.23 7.05
C TYR A 470 3.18 7.64 5.68
N TYR A 471 4.36 7.14 5.35
CA TYR A 471 5.04 7.36 4.06
C TYR A 471 5.06 8.84 3.60
N GLY A 472 4.91 9.12 2.30
CA GLY A 472 4.93 10.44 1.69
C GLY A 472 3.56 11.14 1.69
N VAL A 473 2.70 10.82 2.66
CA VAL A 473 1.40 11.49 2.82
C VAL A 473 1.62 12.85 3.46
N VAL A 474 1.07 13.89 2.82
CA VAL A 474 0.98 15.24 3.39
C VAL A 474 -0.30 15.31 4.23
N GLY A 475 -0.16 15.26 5.55
CA GLY A 475 -1.24 15.04 6.51
C GLY A 475 -1.16 13.62 7.10
N ASP A 476 -2.27 13.12 7.65
CA ASP A 476 -2.35 11.77 8.23
C ASP A 476 -3.72 11.09 8.01
N PHE A 477 -3.75 9.79 8.33
CA PHE A 477 -4.96 8.97 8.28
C PHE A 477 -5.57 8.73 9.66
N THR A 478 -5.10 9.42 10.70
CA THR A 478 -5.67 9.28 12.04
C THR A 478 -7.16 9.64 12.02
N GLY A 479 -8.01 8.73 12.50
CA GLY A 479 -9.44 8.94 12.55
C GLY A 479 -10.16 8.81 11.20
N SER A 480 -9.53 8.26 10.16
CA SER A 480 -10.13 8.06 8.83
C SER A 480 -11.44 7.26 8.87
N TRP A 481 -11.57 6.29 9.76
CA TRP A 481 -12.79 5.50 9.98
C TRP A 481 -14.01 6.32 10.41
N ASN A 482 -13.84 7.55 10.88
CA ASN A 482 -14.95 8.42 11.26
C ASN A 482 -15.72 8.96 10.04
N TYR A 483 -15.14 8.86 8.85
CA TYR A 483 -15.65 9.47 7.62
C TYR A 483 -16.15 8.47 6.58
N ILE A 484 -16.28 7.19 6.94
CA ILE A 484 -16.73 6.14 6.03
C ILE A 484 -18.23 5.81 6.21
N PRO A 485 -18.90 5.33 5.15
CA PRO A 485 -20.27 4.83 5.25
C PRO A 485 -20.38 3.63 6.19
N LYS A 486 -21.49 3.55 6.94
CA LYS A 486 -21.75 2.47 7.91
C LYS A 486 -22.20 1.15 7.27
N ASP A 487 -22.48 1.16 5.98
CA ASP A 487 -22.83 -0.04 5.21
C ASP A 487 -21.61 -0.66 4.48
N LEU A 488 -20.39 -0.16 4.73
CA LEU A 488 -19.18 -0.84 4.27
C LEU A 488 -18.89 -2.10 5.10
N SER A 489 -18.34 -3.10 4.42
CA SER A 489 -17.81 -4.32 5.02
C SER A 489 -16.28 -4.29 5.02
N ILE A 490 -15.66 -4.60 6.15
CA ILE A 490 -14.21 -4.40 6.36
C ILE A 490 -13.48 -5.73 6.30
N MET A 491 -12.48 -5.81 5.43
CA MET A 491 -11.60 -6.97 5.27
C MET A 491 -10.29 -6.76 6.06
N CYS A 492 -10.25 -7.28 7.28
CA CYS A 492 -9.10 -7.21 8.17
C CYS A 492 -8.02 -8.20 7.72
N TRP A 493 -6.78 -7.74 7.54
CA TRP A 493 -5.72 -8.58 6.97
C TRP A 493 -4.41 -8.67 7.77
N LEU A 494 -4.19 -7.78 8.74
CA LEU A 494 -2.96 -7.85 9.55
C LEU A 494 -3.09 -8.91 10.65
N TYR A 495 -2.36 -10.01 10.48
CA TYR A 495 -2.40 -11.15 11.42
C TYR A 495 -2.08 -10.76 12.87
N LYS A 496 -1.07 -9.90 13.06
CA LYS A 496 -0.55 -9.53 14.38
C LYS A 496 -1.59 -8.78 15.23
N THR A 497 -2.44 -7.97 14.60
CA THR A 497 -3.42 -7.11 15.27
C THR A 497 -4.85 -7.60 15.05
N ARG A 498 -5.04 -8.82 14.52
CA ARG A 498 -6.35 -9.32 14.07
C ARG A 498 -7.48 -9.17 15.10
N ASP A 499 -7.20 -9.46 16.37
CA ASP A 499 -8.20 -9.37 17.44
C ASP A 499 -8.59 -7.91 17.72
N GLU A 500 -7.60 -7.02 17.73
CA GLU A 500 -7.77 -5.58 17.93
C GLU A 500 -8.55 -4.97 16.76
N SER A 501 -8.15 -5.29 15.52
CA SER A 501 -8.77 -4.83 14.28
C SER A 501 -10.23 -5.30 14.18
N LEU A 502 -10.48 -6.60 14.35
CA LEU A 502 -11.83 -7.17 14.28
C LEU A 502 -12.75 -6.57 15.35
N GLY A 503 -12.28 -6.51 16.60
CA GLY A 503 -13.03 -5.91 17.71
C GLY A 503 -13.31 -4.42 17.50
N PHE A 504 -12.34 -3.68 16.95
CA PHE A 504 -12.49 -2.26 16.65
C PHE A 504 -13.62 -1.99 15.64
N PHE A 505 -13.58 -2.62 14.46
CA PHE A 505 -14.61 -2.38 13.44
C PHE A 505 -15.97 -2.96 13.84
N SER A 506 -16.00 -4.11 14.51
CA SER A 506 -17.23 -4.67 15.08
C SER A 506 -17.87 -3.70 16.08
N GLY A 507 -17.07 -3.10 16.98
CA GLY A 507 -17.53 -2.09 17.93
C GLY A 507 -18.07 -0.81 17.29
N LEU A 508 -17.70 -0.51 16.04
CA LEU A 508 -18.27 0.57 15.22
C LEU A 508 -19.57 0.18 14.51
N GLY A 509 -20.03 -1.07 14.68
CA GLY A 509 -21.20 -1.65 14.03
C GLY A 509 -20.98 -2.09 12.59
N LEU A 510 -19.73 -2.19 12.14
CA LEU A 510 -19.38 -2.59 10.79
C LEU A 510 -19.27 -4.12 10.70
N LYS A 511 -19.65 -4.68 9.55
CA LYS A 511 -19.39 -6.08 9.25
C LYS A 511 -17.91 -6.30 9.02
N THR A 512 -17.37 -7.40 9.52
CA THR A 512 -15.95 -7.73 9.41
C THR A 512 -15.71 -9.08 8.74
N TYR A 513 -14.57 -9.18 8.08
CA TYR A 513 -14.05 -10.37 7.43
C TYR A 513 -12.56 -10.53 7.77
N GLY A 514 -12.07 -11.76 7.82
CA GLY A 514 -10.64 -12.05 7.99
C GLY A 514 -9.99 -12.49 6.68
N ALA A 515 -8.97 -11.77 6.21
CA ALA A 515 -8.06 -12.21 5.16
C ALA A 515 -6.91 -13.00 5.78
N ALA A 516 -7.06 -14.32 5.78
CA ALA A 516 -6.51 -15.16 6.82
C ALA A 516 -5.23 -15.93 6.46
N TYR A 517 -4.85 -15.93 5.19
CA TYR A 517 -3.62 -16.56 4.70
C TYR A 517 -2.68 -15.52 4.10
N TYR A 518 -1.37 -15.72 4.19
CA TYR A 518 -0.38 -14.80 3.61
C TYR A 518 0.86 -15.59 3.20
N ASP A 519 0.72 -16.38 2.12
CA ASP A 519 1.81 -17.13 1.46
C ASP A 519 2.71 -17.97 2.41
N ALA A 520 2.16 -18.41 3.55
CA ALA A 520 2.83 -19.19 4.57
C ALA A 520 3.02 -20.67 4.16
N SER A 521 3.87 -21.41 4.87
CA SER A 521 4.09 -22.85 4.60
C SER A 521 2.97 -23.75 5.08
N ASP A 522 2.07 -23.26 5.94
CA ASP A 522 1.01 -24.04 6.57
C ASP A 522 -0.26 -23.19 6.84
N LEU A 523 -1.24 -23.79 7.52
CA LEU A 523 -2.55 -23.20 7.85
C LEU A 523 -2.68 -22.83 9.34
N SER A 524 -1.58 -22.62 10.07
CA SER A 524 -1.62 -22.15 11.47
C SER A 524 -2.32 -20.80 11.58
N ASN A 525 -1.90 -19.80 10.79
CA ASN A 525 -2.51 -18.47 10.79
C ASN A 525 -4.04 -18.50 10.52
N PRO A 526 -4.55 -19.21 9.49
CA PRO A 526 -5.99 -19.40 9.32
C PRO A 526 -6.75 -19.98 10.51
N ARG A 527 -6.16 -20.92 11.27
CA ARG A 527 -6.81 -21.47 12.48
C ARG A 527 -6.99 -20.40 13.54
N ASP A 528 -5.96 -19.59 13.76
CA ASP A 528 -5.99 -18.50 14.73
C ASP A 528 -6.98 -17.40 14.31
N TRP A 529 -7.11 -17.12 13.02
CA TRP A 529 -8.15 -16.24 12.48
C TRP A 529 -9.57 -16.76 12.73
N LEU A 530 -9.81 -18.08 12.63
CA LEU A 530 -11.13 -18.65 12.94
C LEU A 530 -11.52 -18.43 14.41
N VAL A 531 -10.56 -18.56 15.33
CA VAL A 531 -10.79 -18.26 16.75
C VAL A 531 -11.17 -16.80 16.94
N SER A 532 -10.41 -15.88 16.35
CA SER A 532 -10.68 -14.43 16.42
C SER A 532 -12.05 -14.06 15.84
N LEU A 533 -12.40 -14.61 14.68
CA LEU A 533 -13.69 -14.37 14.02
C LEU A 533 -14.86 -14.91 14.83
N LYS A 534 -14.73 -16.10 15.45
CA LYS A 534 -15.76 -16.68 16.32
C LYS A 534 -16.04 -15.82 17.55
N ASN A 535 -15.01 -15.14 18.05
CA ASN A 535 -15.10 -14.24 19.21
C ASN A 535 -15.52 -12.80 18.84
N THR A 536 -15.73 -12.51 17.56
CA THR A 536 -16.09 -11.17 17.08
C THR A 536 -17.55 -11.11 16.66
N ASP A 537 -18.33 -10.29 17.36
CA ASP A 537 -19.73 -10.06 17.00
C ASP A 537 -19.86 -9.48 15.59
N GLY A 538 -20.76 -10.04 14.79
CA GLY A 538 -21.01 -9.55 13.43
C GLY A 538 -19.93 -9.92 12.39
N ALA A 539 -18.93 -10.73 12.74
CA ALA A 539 -18.01 -11.31 11.76
C ALA A 539 -18.78 -12.15 10.73
N GLN A 540 -18.50 -11.93 9.44
CA GLN A 540 -19.24 -12.54 8.34
C GLN A 540 -18.51 -13.72 7.70
N GLY A 541 -17.19 -13.63 7.57
CA GLY A 541 -16.45 -14.57 6.75
C GLY A 541 -14.95 -14.51 6.84
N ILE A 542 -14.33 -15.43 6.12
CA ILE A 542 -12.89 -15.64 6.05
C ILE A 542 -12.46 -15.87 4.60
N MET A 543 -11.28 -15.39 4.23
CA MET A 543 -10.75 -15.49 2.87
C MET A 543 -9.31 -16.02 2.85
N TYR A 544 -9.04 -16.98 1.97
CA TYR A 544 -7.69 -17.42 1.64
C TYR A 544 -7.00 -16.42 0.71
N THR A 545 -6.00 -15.70 1.21
CA THR A 545 -5.28 -14.65 0.47
C THR A 545 -3.86 -15.06 0.11
N SER A 546 -3.54 -15.11 -1.19
CA SER A 546 -2.18 -15.40 -1.68
C SER A 546 -1.75 -14.37 -2.71
N TRP A 547 -0.53 -13.85 -2.55
CA TRP A 547 0.11 -12.91 -3.47
C TRP A 547 1.24 -13.57 -4.27
N GLN A 548 1.61 -14.80 -3.92
CA GLN A 548 2.63 -15.61 -4.61
C GLN A 548 2.04 -16.79 -5.39
N LYS A 549 0.71 -16.85 -5.56
CA LYS A 549 -0.02 -17.98 -6.16
C LYS A 549 0.23 -19.32 -5.47
N LYS A 550 0.47 -19.29 -4.15
CA LYS A 550 0.59 -20.49 -3.33
C LYS A 550 -0.81 -21.03 -3.06
N TYR A 551 -1.36 -21.79 -4.00
CA TYR A 551 -2.69 -22.39 -3.86
C TYR A 551 -2.67 -23.86 -3.43
N ALA A 552 -1.49 -24.43 -3.16
CA ALA A 552 -1.35 -25.84 -2.75
C ALA A 552 -2.11 -26.17 -1.45
N LEU A 553 -2.36 -25.17 -0.59
CA LEU A 553 -3.11 -25.33 0.66
C LEU A 553 -4.58 -24.91 0.55
N LEU A 554 -5.07 -24.56 -0.64
CA LEU A 554 -6.44 -24.07 -0.82
C LEU A 554 -7.50 -25.12 -0.42
N ALA A 555 -7.28 -26.38 -0.81
CA ALA A 555 -8.11 -27.51 -0.41
C ALA A 555 -8.19 -27.66 1.12
N GLY A 556 -7.02 -27.74 1.78
CA GLY A 556 -6.95 -27.87 3.24
C GLY A 556 -7.51 -26.65 3.99
N PHE A 557 -7.41 -25.45 3.40
CA PHE A 557 -8.08 -24.27 3.95
C PHE A 557 -9.61 -24.42 3.85
N GLY A 558 -10.13 -24.86 2.69
CA GLY A 558 -11.55 -25.12 2.50
C GLY A 558 -12.11 -26.11 3.53
N ASP A 559 -11.43 -27.25 3.72
CA ASP A 559 -11.80 -28.26 4.72
C ASP A 559 -11.79 -27.68 6.15
N LEU A 560 -10.77 -26.87 6.46
CA LEU A 560 -10.62 -26.22 7.76
C LEU A 560 -11.80 -25.27 8.06
N VAL A 561 -12.23 -24.46 7.08
CA VAL A 561 -13.28 -23.44 7.31
C VAL A 561 -14.70 -23.97 7.10
N SER A 562 -14.85 -25.16 6.52
CA SER A 562 -16.14 -25.77 6.17
C SER A 562 -16.52 -26.97 7.05
N SER A 563 -15.62 -27.47 7.89
CA SER A 563 -15.94 -28.52 8.87
C SER A 563 -16.64 -27.93 10.09
N ALA A 564 -17.79 -28.50 10.46
CA ALA A 564 -18.61 -28.06 11.61
C ALA A 564 -17.97 -28.36 12.99
N SER A 565 -16.72 -28.80 13.01
CA SER A 565 -16.02 -29.26 14.19
C SER A 565 -14.53 -29.28 13.88
N ALA A 566 -13.83 -28.17 14.15
CA ALA A 566 -12.41 -28.27 14.39
C ALA A 566 -12.24 -29.08 15.69
N GLU A 567 -11.96 -30.37 15.55
CA GLU A 567 -11.36 -31.17 16.61
C GLU A 567 -10.20 -30.39 17.22
N MET A 568 -10.33 -30.00 18.47
CA MET A 568 -9.20 -29.73 19.38
C MET A 568 -9.62 -30.11 20.81
N ASP A 569 -10.14 -31.32 20.96
CA ASP A 569 -9.79 -32.21 22.06
C ASP A 569 -8.65 -33.11 21.57
N SER A 570 -7.42 -32.59 21.48
CA SER A 570 -6.23 -33.45 21.43
C SER A 570 -4.96 -32.71 21.86
N LYS A 571 -4.76 -32.70 23.19
CA LYS A 571 -3.52 -32.59 23.98
C LYS A 571 -2.67 -31.32 23.87
#